data_AF-A0A2P9F947-F1
#
_entry.id   AF-A0A2P9F947-F1
#
_cell.length_a   1.000
_cell.length_b   1.000
_cell.length_c   1.000
_cell.angle_alpha   90.00
_cell.angle_beta   90.00
_cell.angle_gamma   90.00
#
_symmetry.space_group_name_H-M   'P 1'
#
loop_
_entity.id
_entity.type
_entity.pdbx_description
1 polymer ?
#
loop_
_entity_poly.entity_id
_entity_poly.type
_entity_poly.pdbx_seq_one_letter_code
_entity_poly.pdbx_strand_id
1 'polypeptide(L)'
;MTRRVRVWRGEGAGEGDGDDSAAPLLVRTVEGREDMTATRPLLYLDVDGPLNPYAAKPQRRPAGYTTHRMKPDGWIARHPGQPPAAVKPLRVWLNEAHGPELRALATRFELTWATTWVGEANTFIAPVLGLPELPVVEWPDGAPPPGTDGSGLFWKTRHLVAHAAGRPFAWVDDELGSRDRAHVNVHHKAPALLLYVDPRLGLLAPDFTALAEFADGV
;
A
#
# COMPACT_ATOMS: atom_id res chain seq x y z
N MET A 1 6.53 11.32 -21.23
CA MET A 1 7.68 10.54 -20.70
C MET A 1 7.14 9.31 -20.02
N THR A 2 7.14 8.17 -20.72
CA THR A 2 6.63 6.90 -20.22
C THR A 2 7.62 6.35 -19.18
N ARG A 3 7.23 6.31 -17.91
CA ARG A 3 8.02 5.62 -16.88
C ARG A 3 7.86 4.11 -17.11
N ARG A 4 8.97 3.42 -17.37
CA ARG A 4 8.99 1.94 -17.44
C ARG A 4 8.84 1.40 -16.02
N VAL A 5 7.69 0.82 -15.72
CA VAL A 5 7.52 -0.11 -14.59
C VAL A 5 8.27 -1.39 -14.99
N ARG A 6 9.30 -1.77 -14.24
CA ARG A 6 9.91 -3.10 -14.39
C ARG A 6 9.24 -4.03 -13.38
N VAL A 7 8.37 -4.91 -13.89
CA VAL A 7 7.97 -6.12 -13.19
C VAL A 7 9.15 -7.10 -13.30
N TRP A 8 9.63 -7.61 -12.16
CA TRP A 8 10.72 -8.58 -12.11
C TRP A 8 10.11 -9.94 -11.74
N ARG A 9 10.14 -10.91 -12.65
CA ARG A 9 9.82 -12.32 -12.35
C ARG A 9 11.14 -13.05 -12.08
N GLY A 10 11.25 -13.73 -10.94
CA GLY A 10 12.36 -14.64 -10.69
C GLY A 10 12.18 -15.91 -11.51
N GLU A 11 13.11 -16.20 -12.42
CA GLU A 11 13.17 -17.50 -13.10
C GLU A 11 13.95 -18.50 -12.23
N GLY A 12 13.35 -19.66 -11.99
CA GLY A 12 13.98 -20.85 -11.42
C GLY A 12 14.35 -21.85 -12.52
N ALA A 13 15.43 -22.60 -12.31
CA ALA A 13 15.97 -23.57 -13.27
C ALA A 13 15.93 -25.02 -12.72
N GLY A 14 15.54 -25.96 -13.61
CA GLY A 14 15.91 -27.40 -13.67
C GLY A 14 15.20 -28.33 -12.68
N GLU A 15 14.24 -29.21 -13.02
CA GLU A 15 14.13 -30.30 -14.02
C GLU A 15 14.54 -31.70 -13.48
N GLY A 16 13.65 -32.68 -13.68
CA GLY A 16 13.83 -34.09 -13.31
C GLY A 16 12.56 -34.93 -13.57
N ASP A 17 12.58 -35.70 -14.66
CA ASP A 17 11.56 -36.65 -15.13
C ASP A 17 11.36 -37.89 -14.24
N GLY A 18 10.16 -38.50 -14.35
CA GLY A 18 9.88 -39.86 -13.87
C GLY A 18 8.40 -40.25 -13.99
N ASP A 19 8.05 -40.91 -15.09
CA ASP A 19 6.77 -41.57 -15.37
C ASP A 19 6.73 -42.98 -14.74
N ASP A 20 5.64 -43.35 -14.04
CA ASP A 20 4.98 -44.65 -14.22
C ASP A 20 3.55 -44.64 -13.66
N SER A 21 2.70 -45.35 -14.38
CA SER A 21 1.25 -45.41 -14.28
C SER A 21 0.72 -46.25 -13.10
N ALA A 22 -0.38 -45.81 -12.49
CA ALA A 22 -1.47 -46.67 -12.00
C ALA A 22 -2.66 -45.84 -11.48
N ALA A 23 -3.85 -46.09 -12.02
CA ALA A 23 -5.14 -45.79 -11.39
C ALA A 23 -6.12 -46.93 -11.77
N PRO A 24 -7.26 -47.16 -11.08
CA PRO A 24 -7.86 -46.34 -10.01
C PRO A 24 -8.37 -47.16 -8.80
N LEU A 25 -8.68 -46.48 -7.69
CA LEU A 25 -9.70 -46.94 -6.74
C LEU A 25 -10.41 -45.73 -6.10
N LEU A 26 -11.71 -45.67 -6.37
CA LEU A 26 -12.65 -44.66 -5.93
C LEU A 26 -13.00 -44.88 -4.46
N VAL A 27 -12.58 -43.97 -3.58
CA VAL A 27 -13.21 -43.78 -2.26
C VAL A 27 -13.77 -42.36 -2.23
N ARG A 28 -15.10 -42.26 -2.26
CA ARG A 28 -15.83 -41.01 -2.04
C ARG A 28 -15.79 -40.70 -0.54
N THR A 29 -14.88 -39.82 -0.14
CA THR A 29 -15.05 -39.05 1.09
C THR A 29 -15.51 -37.65 0.69
N VAL A 30 -16.72 -37.29 1.13
CA VAL A 30 -17.23 -35.92 1.02
C VAL A 30 -16.55 -35.12 2.14
N GLU A 31 -15.32 -34.69 1.88
CA GLU A 31 -14.75 -33.54 2.57
C GLU A 31 -15.02 -32.34 1.67
N GLY A 32 -15.75 -31.37 2.21
CA GLY A 32 -16.01 -30.13 1.52
C GLY A 32 -14.68 -29.58 1.01
N ARG A 33 -14.61 -29.33 -0.30
CA ARG A 33 -13.70 -28.31 -0.80
C ARG A 33 -14.07 -27.04 -0.05
N GLU A 34 -13.34 -26.74 1.02
CA GLU A 34 -13.08 -25.35 1.35
C GLU A 34 -12.53 -24.77 0.05
N ASP A 35 -13.31 -23.87 -0.52
CA ASP A 35 -12.88 -23.05 -1.62
C ASP A 35 -11.63 -22.33 -1.11
N MET A 36 -10.44 -22.85 -1.45
CA MET A 36 -9.16 -22.15 -1.30
C MET A 36 -9.22 -20.96 -2.26
N THR A 37 -10.08 -20.01 -1.96
CA THR A 37 -10.02 -18.68 -2.56
C THR A 37 -8.64 -18.17 -2.20
N ALA A 38 -7.77 -18.10 -3.20
CA ALA A 38 -6.44 -17.53 -3.01
C ALA A 38 -6.66 -16.15 -2.38
N THR A 39 -6.10 -15.95 -1.18
CA THR A 39 -6.28 -14.71 -0.44
C THR A 39 -5.77 -13.58 -1.32
N ARG A 40 -6.64 -12.63 -1.66
CA ARG A 40 -6.31 -11.50 -2.54
C ARG A 40 -5.00 -10.83 -2.10
N PRO A 41 -4.16 -10.32 -3.04
CA PRO A 41 -2.98 -9.56 -2.67
C PRO A 41 -3.34 -8.37 -1.80
N LEU A 42 -2.40 -7.94 -0.95
CA LEU A 42 -2.54 -6.72 -0.16
C LEU A 42 -2.18 -5.50 -1.00
N LEU A 43 -2.91 -4.39 -0.80
CA LEU A 43 -2.51 -3.07 -1.29
C LEU A 43 -2.30 -2.15 -0.09
N TYR A 44 -1.03 -1.96 0.28
CA TYR A 44 -0.63 -1.01 1.30
C TYR A 44 -0.63 0.40 0.74
N LEU A 45 -1.47 1.26 1.32
CA LEU A 45 -1.72 2.61 0.83
C LEU A 45 -1.30 3.66 1.87
N ASP A 46 -0.30 4.48 1.51
CA ASP A 46 0.00 5.69 2.27
C ASP A 46 -0.89 6.88 1.86
N VAL A 47 -1.08 7.82 2.78
CA VAL A 47 -1.83 9.06 2.56
C VAL A 47 -0.91 10.16 2.05
N ASP A 48 0.11 10.53 2.83
CA ASP A 48 1.01 11.62 2.50
C ASP A 48 1.96 11.20 1.38
N GLY A 49 1.98 11.96 0.29
CA GLY A 49 2.66 11.60 -0.95
C GLY A 49 1.68 11.05 -1.98
N PRO A 50 1.20 9.80 -1.88
CA PRO A 50 0.30 9.19 -2.85
C PRO A 50 -1.06 9.86 -3.00
N LEU A 51 -1.78 10.04 -1.89
CA LEU A 51 -3.13 10.62 -1.89
C LEU A 51 -3.10 12.12 -1.61
N ASN A 52 -2.12 12.58 -0.82
CA ASN A 52 -1.92 13.97 -0.45
C ASN A 52 -0.56 14.46 -0.96
N PRO A 53 -0.48 15.12 -2.13
CA PRO A 53 0.77 15.62 -2.70
C PRO A 53 1.29 16.85 -1.95
N TYR A 54 1.72 16.64 -0.70
CA TYR A 54 2.09 17.69 0.25
C TYR A 54 3.31 18.50 -0.19
N ALA A 55 4.17 17.92 -1.04
CA ALA A 55 5.37 18.57 -1.55
C ALA A 55 5.11 19.46 -2.78
N ALA A 56 3.87 19.48 -3.31
CA ALA A 56 3.52 20.37 -4.41
C ALA A 56 3.51 21.84 -3.93
N LYS A 57 3.90 22.76 -4.83
CA LYS A 57 3.90 24.19 -4.48
C LYS A 57 2.45 24.65 -4.22
N PRO A 58 2.18 25.48 -3.20
CA PRO A 58 0.83 26.00 -2.92
C PRO A 58 0.10 26.59 -4.12
N GLN A 59 0.82 27.30 -5.00
CA GLN A 59 0.27 27.93 -6.22
C GLN A 59 0.20 26.96 -7.41
N ARG A 60 0.67 25.72 -7.26
CA ARG A 60 0.69 24.66 -8.28
C ARG A 60 0.17 23.34 -7.70
N ARG A 61 -0.93 23.41 -6.96
CA ARG A 61 -1.69 22.22 -6.59
C ARG A 61 -2.01 21.42 -7.86
N PRO A 62 -1.78 20.09 -7.90
CA PRO A 62 -2.10 19.29 -9.06
C PRO A 62 -3.58 19.40 -9.45
N ALA A 63 -3.89 19.27 -10.74
CA ALA A 63 -5.26 19.36 -11.25
C ALA A 63 -6.14 18.25 -10.64
N GLY A 64 -7.42 18.55 -10.40
CA GLY A 64 -8.38 17.63 -9.79
C GLY A 64 -8.36 17.60 -8.25
N TYR A 65 -7.28 18.07 -7.61
CA TYR A 65 -7.21 18.10 -6.15
C TYR A 65 -8.01 19.26 -5.54
N THR A 66 -8.70 18.99 -4.44
CA THR A 66 -9.42 19.96 -3.59
C THR A 66 -8.71 20.13 -2.25
N THR A 67 -8.99 21.23 -1.55
CA THR A 67 -8.34 21.55 -0.28
C THR A 67 -9.21 21.20 0.90
N HIS A 68 -8.66 20.42 1.82
CA HIS A 68 -9.28 20.07 3.09
C HIS A 68 -8.45 20.64 4.25
N ARG A 69 -9.12 20.86 5.39
CA ARG A 69 -8.56 21.37 6.63
C ARG A 69 -8.98 20.42 7.74
N MET A 70 -8.03 19.64 8.23
CA MET A 70 -8.29 18.52 9.15
C MET A 70 -7.53 18.72 10.46
N LYS A 71 -8.04 18.17 11.55
CA LYS A 71 -7.37 18.17 12.86
C LYS A 71 -7.39 16.75 13.46
N PRO A 72 -6.66 15.80 12.85
CA PRO A 72 -6.49 14.50 13.47
C PRO A 72 -5.75 14.63 14.80
N ASP A 73 -6.01 13.73 15.75
CA ASP A 73 -5.40 13.70 17.07
C ASP A 73 -3.87 13.53 16.94
N GLY A 74 -3.41 12.71 16.00
CA GLY A 74 -1.99 12.57 15.67
C GLY A 74 -1.34 13.87 15.19
N TRP A 75 -2.09 14.76 14.52
CA TRP A 75 -1.60 16.10 14.14
C TRP A 75 -1.57 17.06 15.32
N ILE A 76 -2.59 17.02 16.17
CA ILE A 76 -2.65 17.83 17.39
C ILE A 76 -1.49 17.46 18.32
N ALA A 77 -1.22 16.18 18.50
CA ALA A 77 -0.13 15.66 19.34
C ALA A 77 1.26 16.14 18.90
N ARG A 78 1.46 16.46 17.61
CA ARG A 78 2.70 17.05 17.08
C ARG A 78 2.91 18.52 17.46
N HIS A 79 1.96 19.14 18.16
CA HIS A 79 2.02 20.53 18.62
C HIS A 79 1.94 20.60 20.16
N PRO A 80 2.92 20.02 20.89
CA PRO A 80 2.87 19.98 22.34
C PRO A 80 2.85 21.39 22.93
N GLY A 81 2.09 21.57 24.02
CA GLY A 81 1.94 22.85 24.70
C GLY A 81 0.90 23.81 24.11
N GLN A 82 0.22 23.43 23.02
CA GLN A 82 -0.94 24.17 22.50
C GLN A 82 -2.24 23.43 22.82
N PRO A 83 -3.30 24.11 23.30
CA PRO A 83 -4.60 23.47 23.43
C PRO A 83 -5.16 23.11 22.03
N PRO A 84 -5.91 22.00 21.87
CA PRO A 84 -6.42 21.55 20.57
C PRO A 84 -7.17 22.61 19.75
N ALA A 85 -7.88 23.51 20.45
CA ALA A 85 -8.58 24.63 19.83
C ALA A 85 -7.64 25.61 19.10
N ALA A 86 -6.43 25.82 19.63
CA ALA A 86 -5.44 26.75 19.09
C ALA A 86 -4.56 26.15 17.97
N VAL A 87 -4.45 24.82 17.89
CA VAL A 87 -3.71 24.14 16.80
C VAL A 87 -4.35 24.48 15.46
N LYS A 88 -3.57 24.98 14.50
CA LYS A 88 -4.08 25.25 13.14
C LYS A 88 -4.36 23.93 12.41
N PRO A 89 -5.46 23.83 11.63
CA PRO A 89 -5.74 22.61 10.88
C PRO A 89 -4.64 22.26 9.89
N LEU A 90 -4.34 20.97 9.78
CA LEU A 90 -3.52 20.41 8.72
C LEU A 90 -4.20 20.65 7.38
N ARG A 91 -3.44 21.16 6.41
CA ARG A 91 -3.89 21.24 5.01
C ARG A 91 -3.63 19.90 4.35
N VAL A 92 -4.68 19.31 3.81
CA VAL A 92 -4.61 18.11 2.98
C VAL A 92 -5.19 18.43 1.61
N TRP A 93 -4.56 17.94 0.55
CA TRP A 93 -5.13 17.94 -0.78
C TRP A 93 -5.54 16.53 -1.16
N LEU A 94 -6.78 16.36 -1.59
CA LEU A 94 -7.28 15.06 -2.05
C LEU A 94 -7.94 15.21 -3.42
N ASN A 95 -7.91 14.16 -4.21
CA ASN A 95 -8.59 14.08 -5.50
C ASN A 95 -9.69 13.02 -5.41
N GLU A 96 -10.95 13.45 -5.39
CA GLU A 96 -12.11 12.54 -5.25
C GLU A 96 -12.18 11.52 -6.41
N ALA A 97 -11.60 11.84 -7.57
CA ALA A 97 -11.52 10.91 -8.70
C ALA A 97 -10.65 9.67 -8.40
N HIS A 98 -9.79 9.70 -7.37
CA HIS A 98 -9.06 8.51 -6.93
C HIS A 98 -9.97 7.49 -6.24
N GLY A 99 -11.13 7.92 -5.73
CA GLY A 99 -12.11 7.04 -5.08
C GLY A 99 -12.58 5.88 -5.96
N PRO A 100 -13.18 6.15 -7.13
CA PRO A 100 -13.57 5.12 -8.09
C PRO A 100 -12.41 4.19 -8.49
N GLU A 101 -11.23 4.72 -8.75
CA GLU A 101 -10.04 3.93 -9.11
C GLU A 101 -9.62 2.97 -7.98
N LEU A 102 -9.56 3.46 -6.74
CA LEU A 102 -9.24 2.65 -5.57
C LEU A 102 -10.31 1.59 -5.28
N ARG A 103 -11.60 1.90 -5.47
CA ARG A 103 -12.68 0.90 -5.35
C ARG A 103 -12.60 -0.18 -6.42
N ALA A 104 -12.18 0.18 -7.64
CA ALA A 104 -11.94 -0.80 -8.71
C ALA A 104 -10.73 -1.71 -8.37
N LEU A 105 -9.69 -1.18 -7.74
CA LEU A 105 -8.59 -1.99 -7.22
C LEU A 105 -9.04 -2.88 -6.04
N ALA A 106 -9.97 -2.42 -5.21
CA ALA A 106 -10.49 -3.17 -4.07
C ALA A 106 -11.30 -4.42 -4.43
N THR A 107 -11.61 -4.66 -5.71
CA THR A 107 -12.14 -5.96 -6.16
C THR A 107 -11.02 -6.99 -6.27
N ARG A 108 -9.79 -6.56 -6.55
CA ARG A 108 -8.60 -7.39 -6.78
C ARG A 108 -7.70 -7.50 -5.55
N PHE A 109 -7.65 -6.45 -4.75
CA PHE A 109 -6.83 -6.33 -3.56
C PHE A 109 -7.66 -6.34 -2.28
N GLU A 110 -7.02 -6.71 -1.19
CA GLU A 110 -7.37 -6.20 0.13
C GLU A 110 -6.61 -4.88 0.37
N LEU A 111 -7.32 -3.75 0.30
CA LEU A 111 -6.72 -2.44 0.57
C LEU A 111 -6.51 -2.28 2.08
N THR A 112 -5.33 -1.81 2.46
CA THR A 112 -4.95 -1.61 3.86
C THR A 112 -4.24 -0.27 4.00
N TRP A 113 -4.67 0.54 4.96
CA TRP A 113 -3.97 1.77 5.31
C TRP A 113 -2.59 1.46 5.88
N ALA A 114 -1.54 1.94 5.21
CA ALA A 114 -0.15 1.82 5.62
C ALA A 114 0.45 3.22 5.81
N THR A 115 -0.18 4.01 6.68
CA THR A 115 0.08 5.44 6.84
C THR A 115 0.30 5.86 8.28
N THR A 116 0.97 7.00 8.49
CA THR A 116 1.10 7.62 9.83
C THR A 116 -0.22 8.16 10.38
N TRP A 117 -1.26 8.24 9.55
CA TRP A 117 -2.62 8.57 9.99
C TRP A 117 -3.31 7.41 10.73
N VAL A 118 -2.80 6.18 10.63
CA VAL A 118 -3.40 4.97 11.22
C VAL A 118 -4.92 4.89 10.95
N GLY A 119 -5.73 4.51 11.94
CA GLY A 119 -7.19 4.54 11.87
C GLY A 119 -7.80 5.91 11.60
N GLU A 120 -7.10 7.03 11.84
CA GLU A 120 -7.62 8.35 11.49
C GLU A 120 -7.79 8.54 9.98
N ALA A 121 -7.13 7.73 9.15
CA ALA A 121 -7.38 7.69 7.71
C ALA A 121 -8.82 7.31 7.37
N ASN A 122 -9.44 6.40 8.14
CA ASN A 122 -10.85 6.05 7.97
C ASN A 122 -11.80 7.20 8.38
N THR A 123 -11.39 8.05 9.32
CA THR A 123 -12.18 9.19 9.78
C THR A 123 -12.07 10.38 8.82
N PHE A 124 -10.86 10.69 8.33
CA PHE A 124 -10.60 11.93 7.60
C PHE A 124 -10.41 11.75 6.10
N ILE A 125 -9.85 10.63 5.63
CA ILE A 125 -9.47 10.42 4.23
C ILE A 125 -10.51 9.60 3.48
N ALA A 126 -10.90 8.43 4.03
CA ALA A 126 -11.83 7.52 3.39
C ALA A 126 -13.16 8.17 2.96
N PRO A 127 -13.82 9.03 3.78
CA PRO A 127 -15.09 9.63 3.39
C PRO A 127 -14.97 10.58 2.20
N VAL A 128 -13.86 11.32 2.09
CA VAL A 128 -13.61 12.24 0.96
C VAL A 128 -13.44 11.45 -0.35
N LEU A 129 -12.81 10.28 -0.28
CA LEU A 129 -12.62 9.41 -1.44
C LEU A 129 -13.81 8.47 -1.69
N GLY A 130 -14.84 8.49 -0.83
CA GLY A 130 -15.95 7.54 -0.89
C GLY A 130 -15.50 6.09 -0.73
N LEU A 131 -14.46 5.85 0.08
CA LEU A 131 -14.00 4.51 0.44
C LEU A 131 -14.78 4.01 1.66
N PRO A 132 -15.02 2.68 1.77
CA PRO A 132 -15.45 2.11 3.03
C PRO A 132 -14.33 2.23 4.07
N GLU A 133 -14.64 1.85 5.31
CA GLU A 133 -13.60 1.61 6.31
C GLU A 133 -12.66 0.51 5.82
N LEU A 134 -11.35 0.78 5.84
CA LEU A 134 -10.31 -0.16 5.44
C LEU A 134 -9.55 -0.68 6.66
N PRO A 135 -9.04 -1.92 6.60
CA PRO A 135 -8.02 -2.42 7.53
C PRO A 135 -6.85 -1.44 7.66
N VAL A 136 -6.22 -1.42 8.84
CA VAL A 136 -5.11 -0.52 9.18
C VAL A 136 -3.92 -1.36 9.61
N VAL A 137 -2.73 -1.03 9.08
CA VAL A 137 -1.49 -1.53 9.65
C VAL A 137 -1.20 -0.77 10.94
N GLU A 138 -1.24 -1.47 12.06
CA GLU A 138 -0.82 -0.93 13.35
C GLU A 138 0.71 -0.93 13.45
N TRP A 139 1.26 0.20 13.89
CA TRP A 139 2.71 0.35 14.07
C TRP A 139 3.10 0.02 15.51
N PRO A 140 4.20 -0.72 15.76
CA PRO A 140 4.63 -1.02 17.12
C PRO A 140 4.94 0.25 17.92
N ASP A 141 4.64 0.22 19.22
CA ASP A 141 5.10 1.25 20.16
C ASP A 141 6.62 1.39 20.09
N GLY A 142 7.11 2.63 19.92
CA GLY A 142 8.54 2.90 19.77
C GLY A 142 9.12 2.57 18.40
N ALA A 143 8.29 2.40 17.37
CA ALA A 143 8.76 2.41 15.98
C ALA A 143 9.65 3.65 15.72
N PRO A 144 10.68 3.52 14.86
CA PRO A 144 11.52 4.66 14.51
C PRO A 144 10.66 5.84 14.03
N PRO A 145 11.09 7.09 14.30
CA PRO A 145 10.39 8.23 13.73
C PRO A 145 10.35 8.10 12.19
N PRO A 146 9.36 8.73 11.53
CA PRO A 146 9.28 8.74 10.07
C PRO A 146 10.62 9.12 9.41
N GLY A 147 10.93 8.44 8.31
CA GLY A 147 12.22 8.49 7.63
C GLY A 147 12.98 7.16 7.63
N THR A 148 14.28 7.21 7.36
CA THR A 148 15.12 6.01 7.27
C THR A 148 15.80 5.69 8.59
N ASP A 149 15.93 4.39 8.90
CA ASP A 149 16.76 3.93 10.02
C ASP A 149 18.26 4.17 9.75
N GLY A 150 19.12 3.83 10.73
CA GLY A 150 20.58 3.97 10.61
C GLY A 150 21.22 3.13 9.47
N SER A 151 20.49 2.18 8.88
CA SER A 151 20.90 1.43 7.68
C SER A 151 20.42 2.07 6.37
N GLY A 152 19.59 3.13 6.48
CA GLY A 152 18.97 3.80 5.36
C GLY A 152 17.72 3.08 4.82
N LEU A 153 17.16 2.16 5.59
CA LEU A 153 15.92 1.46 5.27
C LEU A 153 14.72 2.28 5.75
N PHE A 154 13.66 2.39 4.96
CA PHE A 154 12.46 3.08 5.40
C PHE A 154 11.83 2.32 6.58
N TRP A 155 11.43 3.05 7.62
CA TRP A 155 10.97 2.47 8.88
C TRP A 155 9.78 1.52 8.72
N LYS A 156 8.89 1.77 7.75
CA LYS A 156 7.72 0.90 7.46
C LYS A 156 8.11 -0.44 6.83
N THR A 157 9.26 -0.54 6.16
CA THR A 157 9.58 -1.67 5.28
C THR A 157 9.54 -3.01 6.00
N ARG A 158 10.21 -3.13 7.15
CA ARG A 158 10.24 -4.39 7.92
C ARG A 158 8.86 -4.76 8.45
N HIS A 159 8.10 -3.76 8.87
CA HIS A 159 6.76 -3.96 9.42
C HIS A 159 5.78 -4.43 8.34
N LEU A 160 5.82 -3.85 7.14
CA LEU A 160 4.94 -4.27 6.04
C LEU A 160 5.29 -5.66 5.50
N VAL A 161 6.58 -6.02 5.44
CA VAL A 161 6.99 -7.40 5.09
C VAL A 161 6.48 -8.41 6.12
N ALA A 162 6.59 -8.09 7.41
CA ALA A 162 6.08 -8.96 8.48
C ALA A 162 4.55 -9.04 8.46
N HIS A 163 3.85 -7.92 8.33
CA HIS A 163 2.39 -7.83 8.25
C HIS A 163 1.84 -8.60 7.04
N ALA A 164 2.56 -8.58 5.90
CA ALA A 164 2.14 -9.33 4.72
C ALA A 164 2.10 -10.84 4.97
N ALA A 165 2.87 -11.35 5.94
CA ALA A 165 2.87 -12.76 6.35
C ALA A 165 2.99 -13.75 5.17
N GLY A 166 3.75 -13.38 4.14
CA GLY A 166 3.95 -14.18 2.93
C GLY A 166 2.87 -14.03 1.85
N ARG A 167 1.85 -13.20 2.04
CA ARG A 167 0.88 -12.83 0.99
C ARG A 167 1.52 -11.90 -0.04
N PRO A 168 1.22 -12.04 -1.34
CA PRO A 168 1.64 -11.06 -2.34
C PRO A 168 1.13 -9.67 -1.98
N PHE A 169 1.92 -8.63 -2.23
CA PHE A 169 1.50 -7.26 -1.92
C PHE A 169 2.01 -6.21 -2.90
N ALA A 170 1.20 -5.16 -3.09
CA ALA A 170 1.64 -3.89 -3.63
C ALA A 170 1.71 -2.86 -2.51
N TRP A 171 2.66 -1.93 -2.59
CA TRP A 171 2.85 -0.86 -1.62
C TRP A 171 3.11 0.46 -2.33
N VAL A 172 2.27 1.46 -2.02
CA VAL A 172 2.28 2.79 -2.62
C VAL A 172 2.68 3.83 -1.58
N ASP A 173 3.82 4.48 -1.79
CA ASP A 173 4.44 5.40 -0.82
C ASP A 173 5.50 6.30 -1.51
N ASP A 174 5.77 7.49 -0.96
CA ASP A 174 6.72 8.46 -1.52
C ASP A 174 8.14 8.38 -0.97
N GLU A 175 8.38 7.56 0.07
CA GLU A 175 9.70 7.43 0.70
C GLU A 175 10.50 6.21 0.21
N LEU A 176 9.93 5.42 -0.71
CA LEU A 176 10.52 4.16 -1.17
C LEU A 176 11.85 4.33 -1.91
N GLY A 177 12.88 3.63 -1.43
CA GLY A 177 14.23 3.61 -2.00
C GLY A 177 14.70 2.26 -2.53
N SER A 178 15.95 2.22 -3.01
CA SER A 178 16.61 1.00 -3.48
C SER A 178 16.86 -0.01 -2.36
N ARG A 179 17.11 0.47 -1.13
CA ARG A 179 17.30 -0.37 0.05
C ARG A 179 16.03 -1.13 0.44
N ASP A 180 14.87 -0.49 0.33
CA ASP A 180 13.58 -1.14 0.61
C ASP A 180 13.30 -2.26 -0.38
N ARG A 181 13.57 -2.02 -1.67
CA ARG A 181 13.47 -3.04 -2.72
C ARG A 181 14.41 -4.21 -2.47
N ALA A 182 15.66 -3.94 -2.12
CA ALA A 182 16.64 -4.98 -1.80
C ALA A 182 16.20 -5.81 -0.58
N HIS A 183 15.69 -5.14 0.46
CA HIS A 183 15.18 -5.81 1.65
C HIS A 183 13.99 -6.73 1.32
N VAL A 184 12.98 -6.21 0.63
CA VAL A 184 11.79 -7.00 0.23
C VAL A 184 12.19 -8.20 -0.61
N ASN A 185 13.09 -8.03 -1.59
CA ASN A 185 13.55 -9.14 -2.45
C ASN A 185 14.24 -10.27 -1.68
N VAL A 186 14.97 -9.94 -0.60
CA VAL A 186 15.64 -10.95 0.23
C VAL A 186 14.63 -11.65 1.16
N HIS A 187 13.76 -10.87 1.80
CA HIS A 187 12.98 -11.30 2.96
C HIS A 187 11.53 -11.70 2.66
N HIS A 188 11.01 -11.40 1.46
CA HIS A 188 9.65 -11.74 1.06
C HIS A 188 9.67 -12.59 -0.22
N LYS A 189 9.14 -13.82 -0.14
CA LYS A 189 9.22 -14.80 -1.25
C LYS A 189 8.06 -14.70 -2.24
N ALA A 190 6.91 -14.17 -1.82
CA ALA A 190 5.79 -13.94 -2.71
C ALA A 190 6.02 -12.67 -3.57
N PRO A 191 5.27 -12.50 -4.67
CA PRO A 191 5.37 -11.30 -5.49
C PRO A 191 5.13 -10.02 -4.70
N ALA A 192 5.99 -9.02 -4.89
CA ALA A 192 5.84 -7.71 -4.28
C ALA A 192 6.09 -6.57 -5.27
N LEU A 193 5.18 -5.59 -5.31
CA LEU A 193 5.33 -4.36 -6.07
C LEU A 193 5.54 -3.17 -5.13
N LEU A 194 6.71 -2.55 -5.16
CA LEU A 194 6.99 -1.29 -4.48
C LEU A 194 6.83 -0.14 -5.46
N LEU A 195 5.77 0.64 -5.33
CA LEU A 195 5.39 1.74 -6.22
C LEU A 195 5.72 3.09 -5.58
N TYR A 196 6.82 3.69 -6.03
CA TYR A 196 7.20 5.04 -5.62
C TYR A 196 6.29 6.08 -6.27
N VAL A 197 5.72 6.97 -5.47
CA VAL A 197 4.93 8.11 -5.94
C VAL A 197 5.67 9.42 -5.67
N ASP A 198 5.73 10.33 -6.66
CA ASP A 198 6.31 11.65 -6.42
C ASP A 198 5.36 12.48 -5.54
N PRO A 199 5.78 12.95 -4.36
CA PRO A 199 4.90 13.67 -3.43
C PRO A 199 4.51 15.06 -3.93
N ARG A 200 5.02 15.48 -5.09
CA ARG A 200 4.58 16.71 -5.78
C ARG A 200 3.42 16.49 -6.72
N LEU A 201 3.14 15.24 -7.08
CA LEU A 201 2.14 14.87 -8.09
C LEU A 201 1.00 14.05 -7.48
N GLY A 202 1.34 13.16 -6.54
CA GLY A 202 0.42 12.13 -6.07
C GLY A 202 0.22 11.03 -7.11
N LEU A 203 -0.73 10.13 -6.84
CA LEU A 203 -1.10 9.04 -7.73
C LEU A 203 -1.62 9.56 -9.07
N LEU A 204 -1.20 8.91 -10.14
CA LEU A 204 -1.62 9.20 -11.51
C LEU A 204 -2.22 7.96 -12.18
N ALA A 205 -2.94 8.14 -13.29
CA ALA A 205 -3.55 7.03 -14.03
C ALA A 205 -2.60 5.85 -14.35
N PRO A 206 -1.32 6.07 -14.72
CA PRO A 206 -0.38 4.95 -14.92
C PRO A 206 -0.08 4.14 -13.65
N ASP A 207 -0.16 4.76 -12.47
CA ASP A 207 0.07 4.09 -11.19
C ASP A 207 -1.07 3.11 -10.89
N PHE A 208 -2.32 3.52 -11.10
CA PHE A 208 -3.49 2.64 -10.99
C PHE A 208 -3.43 1.49 -12.00
N THR A 209 -2.97 1.76 -13.22
CA THR A 209 -2.76 0.72 -14.25
C THR A 209 -1.72 -0.30 -13.80
N ALA A 210 -0.57 0.14 -13.29
CA ALA A 210 0.47 -0.75 -12.79
C ALA A 210 0.01 -1.61 -11.60
N LEU A 211 -0.83 -1.07 -10.72
CA LEU A 211 -1.43 -1.82 -9.62
C LEU A 211 -2.40 -2.90 -10.12
N ALA A 212 -3.25 -2.58 -11.10
CA ALA A 212 -4.15 -3.56 -11.70
C ALA A 212 -3.37 -4.68 -12.41
N GLU A 213 -2.36 -4.33 -13.21
CA GLU A 213 -1.49 -5.31 -13.89
C GLU A 213 -0.75 -6.22 -12.92
N PHE A 214 -0.30 -5.70 -11.79
CA PHE A 214 0.29 -6.53 -10.74
C PHE A 214 -0.72 -7.52 -10.17
N ALA A 215 -1.92 -7.06 -9.83
CA ALA A 215 -2.96 -7.93 -9.27
C ALA A 215 -3.42 -9.02 -10.25
N ASP A 216 -3.52 -8.70 -11.54
CA ASP A 216 -3.91 -9.67 -12.57
C ASP A 216 -2.79 -10.70 -12.84
N GLY A 217 -1.56 -10.43 -12.39
CA GLY A 217 -0.38 -11.27 -12.58
C GLY A 217 0.00 -12.16 -11.40
N VAL A 218 -0.73 -12.10 -10.29
CA VAL A 218 -0.48 -12.86 -9.05
C VAL A 218 -1.57 -13.88 -8.73
#